data_AF-A0A971BEI0-F1
#
_entry.id   AF-A0A971BEI0-F1
#
_cell.length_a   1.000
_cell.length_b   1.000
_cell.length_c   1.000
_cell.angle_alpha   90.00
_cell.angle_beta   90.00
_cell.angle_gamma   90.00
#
_symmetry.space_group_name_H-M   'P 1'
#
loop_
_entity.id
_entity.type
_entity.pdbx_description
1 polymer ?
#
loop_
_entity_poly.entity_id
_entity_poly.type
_entity_poly.pdbx_seq_one_letter_code
_entity_poly.pdbx_strand_id
1 'polypeptide(L)'
;MLSLARRLRDEQDGNVLVIAVTMVALMLVIGASTLATVDTQTDVTKRERQHESSFNLAEGVLNAQTFVLARLGTGGAGTSQFPDECNQALAIALCPDPVQVARSYSEAAQNDYDPATTWRTRVRDNPIDPSNPSVTFYDPVAVAAAPRYDANGDRQLWVSAEATVRGRTREIVALIRVEDRPVTFPT
;
A
#
# COMPACT_ATOMS: atom_id res chain seq x y z
N MET A 1 66.33 -45.01 -15.02
CA MET A 1 65.38 -44.14 -14.28
C MET A 1 64.49 -43.26 -15.18
N LEU A 2 64.66 -43.22 -16.52
CA LEU A 2 63.81 -42.40 -17.41
C LEU A 2 62.44 -43.01 -17.79
N SER A 3 62.16 -44.28 -17.49
CA SER A 3 60.91 -44.95 -17.90
C SER A 3 59.75 -44.76 -16.91
N LEU A 4 60.02 -44.49 -15.63
CA LEU A 4 58.97 -44.26 -14.62
C LEU A 4 58.30 -42.88 -14.76
N ALA A 5 59.10 -41.85 -15.09
CA ALA A 5 58.62 -40.47 -15.24
C ALA A 5 57.72 -40.26 -16.48
N ARG A 6 57.86 -41.09 -17.52
CA ARG A 6 57.01 -41.05 -18.72
C ARG A 6 55.67 -41.75 -18.49
N ARG A 7 55.66 -42.84 -17.74
CA ARG A 7 54.45 -43.61 -17.43
C ARG A 7 53.52 -42.89 -16.44
N LEU A 8 54.10 -42.14 -15.50
CA LEU A 8 53.32 -41.30 -14.58
C LEU A 8 52.68 -40.08 -15.26
N ARG A 9 53.22 -39.58 -16.39
CA ARG A 9 52.57 -38.50 -17.16
C ARG A 9 51.36 -39.01 -17.94
N ASP A 10 51.48 -40.15 -18.63
CA ASP A 10 50.36 -40.74 -19.37
C ASP A 10 49.19 -41.19 -18.46
N GLU A 11 49.45 -41.58 -17.20
CA GLU A 11 48.41 -41.99 -16.24
C GLU A 11 47.78 -40.80 -15.46
N GLN A 12 48.45 -39.64 -15.37
CA GLN A 12 47.95 -38.48 -14.63
C GLN A 12 47.12 -37.51 -15.49
N ASP A 13 47.34 -37.45 -16.81
CA ASP A 13 46.64 -36.52 -17.69
C ASP A 13 45.15 -36.90 -17.92
N GLY A 14 44.80 -38.19 -17.79
CA GLY A 14 43.43 -38.68 -17.97
C GLY A 14 42.47 -38.42 -16.80
N ASN A 15 42.97 -38.40 -15.56
CA ASN A 15 42.14 -38.17 -14.36
C ASN A 15 41.95 -36.67 -14.06
N VAL A 16 42.93 -35.83 -14.42
CA VAL A 16 42.87 -34.37 -14.22
C VAL A 16 41.71 -33.74 -15.01
N LEU A 17 41.47 -34.21 -16.24
CA LEU A 17 40.35 -33.74 -17.07
C LEU A 17 39.00 -34.07 -16.41
N VAL A 18 38.84 -35.29 -15.88
CA VAL A 18 37.62 -35.73 -15.21
C VAL A 18 37.38 -34.92 -13.93
N ILE A 19 38.42 -34.66 -13.15
CA ILE A 19 38.34 -33.82 -11.95
C ILE A 19 37.99 -32.37 -12.31
N ALA A 20 38.58 -31.82 -13.38
CA ALA A 20 38.28 -30.46 -13.84
C ALA A 20 36.83 -30.32 -14.32
N VAL A 21 36.34 -31.26 -15.13
CA VAL A 21 34.95 -31.27 -15.63
C VAL A 21 33.96 -31.44 -14.48
N THR A 22 34.26 -32.31 -13.51
CA THR A 22 33.39 -32.48 -12.34
C THR A 22 33.37 -31.24 -11.45
N MET A 23 34.50 -30.55 -11.26
CA MET A 23 34.52 -29.26 -10.54
C MET A 23 33.73 -28.17 -11.25
N VAL A 24 33.89 -28.02 -12.57
CA VAL A 24 33.10 -27.06 -13.36
C VAL A 24 31.61 -27.39 -13.30
N ALA A 25 31.24 -28.67 -13.41
CA ALA A 25 29.86 -29.11 -13.26
C ALA A 25 29.29 -28.78 -11.88
N LEU A 26 30.06 -28.98 -10.81
CA LEU A 26 29.68 -28.62 -9.44
C LEU A 26 29.47 -27.11 -9.29
N MET A 27 30.38 -26.29 -9.83
CA MET A 27 30.23 -24.84 -9.84
C MET A 27 28.99 -24.39 -10.63
N LEU A 28 28.66 -25.07 -11.72
CA LEU A 28 27.50 -24.77 -12.56
C LEU A 28 26.18 -25.09 -11.84
N VAL A 29 26.12 -26.21 -11.11
CA VAL A 29 24.96 -26.57 -10.28
C VAL A 29 24.76 -25.56 -9.15
N ILE A 30 25.85 -25.17 -8.47
CA ILE A 30 25.79 -24.14 -7.42
C ILE A 30 25.33 -22.79 -8.01
N GLY A 31 25.90 -22.37 -9.15
CA GLY A 31 25.51 -21.14 -9.83
C GLY A 31 24.05 -21.12 -10.32
N ALA A 32 23.53 -22.23 -10.82
CA ALA A 32 22.13 -22.32 -11.25
C ALA A 32 21.15 -22.22 -10.06
N SER A 33 21.48 -22.85 -8.93
CA SER A 33 20.64 -22.81 -7.72
C SER A 33 20.60 -21.43 -7.06
N THR A 34 21.70 -20.68 -7.07
CA THR A 34 21.72 -19.30 -6.57
C THR A 34 20.90 -18.37 -7.45
N LEU A 35 20.98 -18.50 -8.79
CA LEU A 35 20.16 -17.70 -9.71
C LEU A 35 18.66 -17.93 -9.49
N ALA A 36 18.22 -19.19 -9.36
CA ALA A 36 16.82 -19.51 -9.08
C ALA A 36 16.32 -18.90 -7.75
N THR A 37 17.22 -18.82 -6.75
CA THR A 37 16.93 -18.18 -5.47
C THR A 37 16.81 -16.65 -5.61
N VAL A 38 17.67 -16.03 -6.40
CA VAL A 38 17.65 -14.57 -6.68
C VAL A 38 16.39 -14.18 -7.44
N ASP A 39 15.97 -14.95 -8.44
CA ASP A 39 14.73 -14.68 -9.19
C ASP A 39 13.52 -14.71 -8.27
N THR A 40 13.44 -15.73 -7.41
CA THR A 40 12.35 -15.85 -6.42
C THR A 40 12.32 -14.66 -5.47
N GLN A 41 13.49 -14.23 -4.95
CA GLN A 41 13.59 -13.06 -4.07
C GLN A 41 13.21 -11.76 -4.79
N THR A 42 13.58 -11.62 -6.07
CA THR A 42 13.26 -10.45 -6.90
C THR A 42 11.75 -10.34 -7.12
N ASP A 43 11.09 -11.45 -7.42
CA ASP A 43 9.63 -11.49 -7.61
C ASP A 43 8.86 -11.17 -6.32
N VAL A 44 9.31 -11.68 -5.18
CA VAL A 44 8.73 -11.37 -3.88
C VAL A 44 8.90 -9.88 -3.58
N THR A 45 10.10 -9.32 -3.80
CA THR A 45 10.38 -7.89 -3.60
C THR A 45 9.50 -7.01 -4.48
N LYS A 46 9.30 -7.40 -5.75
CA LYS A 46 8.42 -6.67 -6.68
C LYS A 46 6.98 -6.64 -6.19
N ARG A 47 6.44 -7.79 -5.76
CA ARG A 47 5.06 -7.87 -5.24
C ARG A 47 4.92 -7.05 -3.97
N GLU A 48 5.90 -7.13 -3.07
CA GLU A 48 5.87 -6.38 -1.82
C GLU A 48 5.90 -4.88 -2.08
N ARG A 49 6.77 -4.41 -2.98
CA ARG A 49 6.83 -3.00 -3.36
C ARG A 49 5.52 -2.50 -3.96
N GLN A 50 4.81 -3.32 -4.74
CA GLN A 50 3.47 -2.97 -5.26
C GLN A 50 2.42 -2.87 -4.16
N HIS A 51 2.42 -3.82 -3.21
CA HIS A 51 1.53 -3.78 -2.05
C HIS A 51 1.79 -2.55 -1.19
N GLU A 52 3.06 -2.26 -0.92
CA GLU A 52 3.53 -1.10 -0.18
C GLU A 52 3.11 0.21 -0.87
N SER A 53 3.20 0.30 -2.20
CA SER A 53 2.80 1.50 -2.96
C SER A 53 1.29 1.76 -2.85
N SER A 54 0.47 0.72 -3.01
CA SER A 54 -0.99 0.84 -2.83
C SER A 54 -1.37 1.20 -1.39
N PHE A 55 -0.64 0.67 -0.40
CA PHE A 55 -0.84 1.02 1.01
C PHE A 55 -0.48 2.48 1.29
N ASN A 56 0.70 2.93 0.85
CA ASN A 56 1.18 4.30 1.03
C ASN A 56 0.25 5.34 0.40
N LEU A 57 -0.31 5.06 -0.77
CA LEU A 57 -1.32 5.93 -1.38
C LEU A 57 -2.63 5.94 -0.58
N ALA A 58 -3.13 4.77 -0.18
CA ALA A 58 -4.35 4.68 0.64
C ALA A 58 -4.21 5.45 1.97
N GLU A 59 -3.07 5.30 2.66
CA GLU A 59 -2.78 6.04 3.89
C GLU A 59 -2.64 7.55 3.62
N GLY A 60 -1.97 7.93 2.53
CA GLY A 60 -1.83 9.33 2.12
C GLY A 60 -3.18 10.03 1.92
N VAL A 61 -4.11 9.39 1.20
CA VAL A 61 -5.44 9.97 0.95
C VAL A 61 -6.35 9.87 2.17
N LEU A 62 -6.19 8.86 3.03
CA LEU A 62 -6.87 8.77 4.33
C LEU A 62 -6.50 9.96 5.22
N ASN A 63 -5.21 10.26 5.32
CA ASN A 63 -4.70 11.40 6.08
C ASN A 63 -5.17 12.73 5.47
N ALA A 64 -5.18 12.84 4.14
CA ALA A 64 -5.70 14.03 3.47
C ALA A 64 -7.21 14.25 3.76
N GLN A 65 -8.03 13.19 3.73
CA GLN A 65 -9.45 13.27 4.09
C GLN A 65 -9.64 13.61 5.57
N THR A 66 -8.80 13.07 6.44
CA THR A 66 -8.82 13.37 7.89
C THR A 66 -8.49 14.84 8.15
N PHE A 67 -7.55 15.42 7.40
CA PHE A 67 -7.28 16.87 7.45
C PHE A 67 -8.47 17.71 7.01
N VAL A 68 -9.20 17.27 5.97
CA VAL A 68 -10.44 17.94 5.54
C VAL A 68 -11.49 17.91 6.64
N LEU A 69 -11.67 16.77 7.32
CA LEU A 69 -12.56 16.63 8.48
C LEU A 69 -12.14 17.54 9.64
N ALA A 70 -10.86 17.60 9.95
CA ALA A 70 -10.34 18.46 11.02
C ALA A 70 -10.57 19.95 10.72
N ARG A 71 -10.53 20.35 9.44
CA ARG A 71 -10.72 21.75 9.02
C ARG A 71 -12.18 22.16 8.89
N LEU A 72 -13.03 21.28 8.33
CA LEU A 72 -14.41 21.61 7.95
C LEU A 72 -15.46 21.02 8.90
N GLY A 73 -15.06 20.14 9.81
CA GLY A 73 -15.95 19.45 10.73
C GLY A 73 -16.59 18.20 10.11
N THR A 74 -17.62 17.70 10.78
CA THR A 74 -18.27 16.41 10.49
C THR A 74 -19.41 16.48 9.47
N GLY A 75 -19.58 17.63 8.82
CA GLY A 75 -20.66 17.88 7.87
C GLY A 75 -22.01 18.07 8.57
N GLY A 76 -23.10 17.96 7.80
CA GLY A 76 -24.46 18.04 8.33
C GLY A 76 -25.51 17.59 7.32
N ALA A 77 -26.75 17.43 7.78
CA ALA A 77 -27.86 17.07 6.92
C ALA A 77 -28.09 18.13 5.81
N GLY A 78 -28.36 17.68 4.58
CA GLY A 78 -28.61 18.58 3.46
C GLY A 78 -27.35 18.95 2.68
N THR A 79 -27.00 20.24 2.64
CA THR A 79 -25.97 20.77 1.72
C THR A 79 -24.52 20.57 2.16
N SER A 80 -24.29 20.17 3.42
CA SER A 80 -22.97 19.93 4.00
C SER A 80 -22.64 18.43 4.14
N GLN A 81 -23.33 17.58 3.39
CA GLN A 81 -23.00 16.15 3.33
C GLN A 81 -21.75 15.91 2.50
N PHE A 82 -20.90 15.00 2.96
CA PHE A 82 -19.80 14.49 2.16
C PHE A 82 -20.35 13.82 0.89
N PRO A 83 -19.60 13.88 -0.23
CA PRO A 83 -19.99 13.17 -1.45
C PRO A 83 -19.99 11.66 -1.23
N ASP A 84 -20.56 10.93 -2.18
CA ASP A 84 -20.62 9.47 -2.09
C ASP A 84 -19.21 8.86 -2.01
N GLU A 85 -18.34 9.35 -2.88
CA GLU A 85 -16.90 9.14 -2.85
C GLU A 85 -16.17 10.39 -3.35
N CYS A 86 -14.97 10.63 -2.81
CA CYS A 86 -13.98 11.52 -3.38
C CYS A 86 -12.99 10.70 -4.18
N ASN A 87 -12.52 11.22 -5.32
CA ASN A 87 -11.58 10.54 -6.20
C ASN A 87 -10.76 11.57 -6.98
N GLN A 88 -9.93 11.11 -7.93
CA GLN A 88 -8.99 11.97 -8.66
C GLN A 88 -9.66 12.98 -9.61
N ALA A 89 -10.98 12.85 -9.85
CA ALA A 89 -11.75 13.77 -10.67
C ALA A 89 -12.56 14.79 -9.84
N LEU A 90 -12.74 14.56 -8.53
CA LEU A 90 -13.63 15.36 -7.70
C LEU A 90 -12.87 16.41 -6.87
N ALA A 91 -12.75 17.61 -7.41
CA ALA A 91 -12.12 18.75 -6.73
C ALA A 91 -13.16 19.63 -6.01
N ILE A 92 -13.62 19.19 -4.84
CA ILE A 92 -14.53 19.96 -3.96
C ILE A 92 -13.95 20.13 -2.56
N ALA A 93 -14.39 21.13 -1.81
CA ALA A 93 -13.83 21.45 -0.49
C ALA A 93 -13.90 20.32 0.55
N LEU A 94 -14.91 19.44 0.44
CA LEU A 94 -15.12 18.27 1.31
C LEU A 94 -14.25 17.06 0.93
N CYS A 95 -13.46 17.16 -0.13
CA CYS A 95 -12.57 16.12 -0.62
C CYS A 95 -11.09 16.52 -0.51
N PRO A 96 -10.17 15.54 -0.46
CA PRO A 96 -8.76 15.77 -0.73
C PRO A 96 -8.58 16.45 -2.08
N ASP A 97 -7.65 17.41 -2.16
CA ASP A 97 -7.32 18.06 -3.42
C ASP A 97 -6.61 17.04 -4.33
N PRO A 98 -7.22 16.65 -5.47
CA PRO A 98 -6.65 15.63 -6.34
C PRO A 98 -5.32 16.04 -6.97
N VAL A 99 -5.08 17.34 -7.16
CA VAL A 99 -3.81 17.85 -7.69
C VAL A 99 -2.70 17.71 -6.64
N GLN A 100 -3.00 17.95 -5.36
CA GLN A 100 -2.00 17.76 -4.30
C GLN A 100 -1.65 16.29 -4.10
N VAL A 101 -2.64 15.39 -4.18
CA VAL A 101 -2.38 13.94 -4.12
C VAL A 101 -1.52 13.52 -5.31
N ALA A 102 -1.85 13.94 -6.54
CA ALA A 102 -1.09 13.57 -7.73
C ALA A 102 0.38 14.06 -7.73
N ARG A 103 0.70 15.14 -7.00
CA ARG A 103 2.09 15.61 -6.83
C ARG A 103 2.98 14.61 -6.09
N SER A 104 2.40 13.82 -5.19
CA SER A 104 3.14 12.83 -4.39
C SER A 104 3.03 11.41 -4.97
N TYR A 105 1.91 11.11 -5.63
CA TYR A 105 1.53 9.75 -6.02
C TYR A 105 1.25 9.63 -7.52
N SER A 106 2.21 10.04 -8.36
CA SER A 106 2.15 9.88 -9.81
C SER A 106 3.43 9.26 -10.36
N GLU A 107 3.36 8.66 -11.56
CA GLU A 107 4.54 8.13 -12.27
C GLU A 107 5.62 9.20 -12.48
N ALA A 108 5.21 10.45 -12.74
CA ALA A 108 6.13 11.57 -12.90
C ALA A 108 6.87 11.94 -11.59
N ALA A 109 6.25 11.67 -10.43
CA ALA A 109 6.84 11.95 -9.13
C ALA A 109 7.67 10.77 -8.61
N GLN A 110 7.20 9.53 -8.80
CA GLN A 110 7.84 8.32 -8.29
C GLN A 110 7.61 7.12 -9.23
N ASN A 111 8.65 6.31 -9.43
CA ASN A 111 8.63 5.12 -10.30
C ASN A 111 7.72 3.97 -9.82
N ASP A 112 7.12 4.12 -8.64
CA ASP A 112 6.30 3.11 -7.98
C ASP A 112 4.82 3.20 -8.33
N TYR A 113 4.40 4.35 -8.86
CA TYR A 113 3.07 4.56 -9.39
C TYR A 113 3.07 4.43 -10.92
N ASP A 114 1.88 4.26 -11.47
CA ASP A 114 1.64 4.19 -12.91
C ASP A 114 0.49 5.13 -13.32
N PRO A 115 0.25 5.37 -14.61
CA PRO A 115 -0.85 6.22 -15.06
C PRO A 115 -2.25 5.67 -14.73
N ALA A 116 -2.35 4.37 -14.43
CA ALA A 116 -3.60 3.71 -14.07
C ALA A 116 -3.84 3.72 -12.55
N THR A 117 -2.99 4.42 -11.78
CA THR A 117 -3.11 4.51 -10.34
C THR A 117 -4.37 5.26 -9.97
N THR A 118 -5.19 4.64 -9.12
CA THR A 118 -6.44 5.23 -8.66
C THR A 118 -6.58 5.25 -7.16
N TRP A 119 -7.39 6.20 -6.67
CA TRP A 119 -7.75 6.27 -5.27
C TRP A 119 -9.16 6.80 -5.10
N ARG A 120 -9.81 6.40 -4.01
CA ARG A 120 -11.05 6.99 -3.56
C ARG A 120 -11.12 7.05 -2.05
N THR A 121 -11.83 8.03 -1.51
CA THR A 121 -12.18 8.09 -0.09
C THR A 121 -13.69 8.17 0.10
N ARG A 122 -14.18 7.62 1.20
CA ARG A 122 -15.58 7.72 1.61
C ARG A 122 -15.66 8.12 3.06
N VAL A 123 -16.58 9.03 3.36
CA VAL A 123 -16.88 9.45 4.73
C VAL A 123 -18.32 9.04 5.03
N ARG A 124 -18.49 8.34 6.16
CA ARG A 124 -19.77 7.77 6.59
C ARG A 124 -19.92 7.89 8.09
N ASP A 125 -21.13 8.15 8.54
CA ASP A 125 -21.50 8.13 9.95
C ASP A 125 -21.14 6.79 10.58
N ASN A 126 -20.79 6.80 11.86
CA ASN A 126 -20.72 5.57 12.63
C ASN A 126 -22.15 5.23 13.11
N PRO A 127 -22.77 4.15 12.59
CA PRO A 127 -24.09 3.79 13.06
C PRO A 127 -23.99 3.34 14.53
N ILE A 128 -24.58 4.12 15.44
CA ILE A 128 -24.81 3.66 16.80
C ILE A 128 -26.08 2.82 16.75
N ASP A 129 -25.97 1.52 16.97
CA ASP A 129 -27.13 0.69 17.27
C ASP A 129 -27.54 0.95 18.74
N PRO A 130 -28.67 1.61 19.02
CA PRO A 130 -29.12 1.85 20.40
C PRO A 130 -29.42 0.55 21.15
N SER A 131 -29.60 -0.58 20.46
CA SER A 131 -29.76 -1.90 21.05
C SER A 131 -28.44 -2.65 21.27
N ASN A 132 -27.35 -2.19 20.66
CA ASN A 132 -26.01 -2.73 20.86
C ASN A 132 -24.93 -1.63 20.78
N PRO A 133 -24.70 -0.87 21.86
CA PRO A 133 -23.67 0.18 21.91
C PRO A 133 -22.23 -0.36 21.82
N SER A 134 -22.06 -1.68 21.64
CA SER A 134 -20.78 -2.40 21.55
C SER A 134 -20.26 -2.54 20.12
N VAL A 135 -21.01 -2.10 19.10
CA VAL A 135 -20.54 -2.13 17.71
C VAL A 135 -19.53 -1.00 17.50
N THR A 136 -18.32 -1.21 18.03
CA THR A 136 -17.17 -0.30 17.90
C THR A 136 -16.26 -0.69 16.74
N PHE A 137 -16.63 -1.72 15.97
CA PHE A 137 -15.87 -2.23 14.84
C PHE A 137 -16.47 -1.78 13.50
N TYR A 138 -15.63 -1.71 12.48
CA TYR A 138 -16.05 -1.36 11.13
C TYR A 138 -16.87 -2.51 10.52
N ASP A 139 -18.14 -2.24 10.19
CA ASP A 139 -18.99 -3.11 9.37
C ASP A 139 -19.24 -2.42 8.00
N PRO A 140 -18.68 -2.94 6.90
CA PRO A 140 -18.79 -2.31 5.59
C PRO A 140 -20.24 -2.19 5.09
N VAL A 141 -21.14 -3.10 5.47
CA VAL A 141 -22.54 -3.07 5.01
C VAL A 141 -23.31 -1.99 5.74
N ALA A 142 -23.19 -1.94 7.07
CA ALA A 142 -23.85 -0.93 7.89
C ALA A 142 -23.30 0.48 7.59
N VAL A 143 -21.98 0.62 7.48
CA VAL A 143 -21.33 1.91 7.22
C VAL A 143 -21.63 2.43 5.82
N ALA A 144 -21.70 1.56 4.80
CA ALA A 144 -22.05 1.99 3.44
C ALA A 144 -23.47 2.60 3.36
N ALA A 145 -24.41 2.08 4.16
CA ALA A 145 -25.78 2.57 4.26
C ALA A 145 -25.93 3.79 5.19
N ALA A 146 -24.90 4.08 5.99
CA ALA A 146 -24.94 5.18 6.95
C ALA A 146 -24.93 6.55 6.24
N PRO A 147 -25.44 7.61 6.90
CA PRO A 147 -25.39 8.96 6.37
C PRO A 147 -23.96 9.42 6.04
N ARG A 148 -23.83 10.38 5.13
CA ARG A 148 -22.53 10.96 4.72
C ARG A 148 -22.16 12.19 5.54
N TYR A 149 -22.60 12.21 6.79
CA TYR A 149 -22.40 13.27 7.77
C TYR A 149 -22.66 12.65 9.15
N ASP A 150 -22.21 13.33 10.20
CA ASP A 150 -22.46 12.91 11.58
C ASP A 150 -23.94 13.13 11.94
N ALA A 151 -24.75 12.08 11.83
CA ALA A 151 -26.18 12.15 12.09
C ALA A 151 -26.53 11.84 13.55
N ASN A 152 -25.67 11.10 14.24
CA ASN A 152 -25.86 10.72 15.64
C ASN A 152 -25.37 11.81 16.63
N GLY A 153 -24.56 12.77 16.17
CA GLY A 153 -24.04 13.92 16.93
C GLY A 153 -22.83 13.63 17.81
N ASP A 154 -22.16 12.49 17.67
CA ASP A 154 -21.04 12.05 18.51
C ASP A 154 -19.66 12.54 18.04
N ARG A 155 -19.64 13.22 16.88
CA ARG A 155 -18.45 13.74 16.19
C ARG A 155 -17.50 12.67 15.68
N GLN A 156 -17.98 11.44 15.49
CA GLN A 156 -17.22 10.33 14.96
C GLN A 156 -17.70 10.00 13.54
N LEU A 157 -16.74 9.70 12.66
CA LEU A 157 -17.03 9.34 11.27
C LEU A 157 -16.05 8.25 10.84
N TRP A 158 -16.55 7.24 10.16
CA TRP A 158 -15.71 6.30 9.43
C TRP A 158 -15.21 6.97 8.15
N VAL A 159 -13.89 6.91 7.97
CA VAL A 159 -13.23 7.25 6.73
C VAL A 159 -12.64 5.99 6.15
N SER A 160 -13.07 5.62 4.94
CA SER A 160 -12.39 4.61 4.13
C SER A 160 -11.57 5.27 3.04
N ALA A 161 -10.42 4.68 2.76
CA ALA A 161 -9.50 5.09 1.73
C ALA A 161 -9.05 3.86 0.95
N GLU A 162 -9.39 3.81 -0.32
CA GLU A 162 -9.01 2.75 -1.23
C GLU A 162 -8.04 3.29 -2.26
N ALA A 163 -7.00 2.52 -2.57
CA ALA A 163 -6.05 2.83 -3.61
C ALA A 163 -5.73 1.60 -4.44
N THR A 164 -5.63 1.78 -5.76
CA THR A 164 -5.20 0.76 -6.71
C THR A 164 -3.94 1.23 -7.42
N VAL A 165 -2.86 0.46 -7.29
CA VAL A 165 -1.57 0.71 -7.96
C VAL A 165 -1.15 -0.57 -8.68
N ARG A 166 -0.85 -0.51 -9.99
CA ARG A 166 -0.42 -1.69 -10.78
C ARG A 166 -1.34 -2.91 -10.63
N GLY A 167 -2.65 -2.67 -10.56
CA GLY A 167 -3.68 -3.70 -10.40
C GLY A 167 -3.79 -4.30 -8.99
N ARG A 168 -3.13 -3.71 -7.98
CA ARG A 168 -3.25 -4.10 -6.58
C ARG A 168 -4.07 -3.07 -5.83
N THR A 169 -5.22 -3.50 -5.32
CA THR A 169 -6.13 -2.67 -4.53
C THR A 169 -5.92 -2.92 -3.03
N ARG A 170 -5.86 -1.84 -2.26
CA ARG A 170 -5.85 -1.85 -0.79
C ARG A 170 -6.87 -0.84 -0.27
N GLU A 171 -7.57 -1.21 0.78
CA GLU A 171 -8.48 -0.33 1.52
C GLU A 171 -8.00 -0.22 2.97
N ILE A 172 -7.96 0.99 3.49
CA ILE A 172 -7.68 1.31 4.89
C ILE A 172 -8.89 2.05 5.43
N VAL A 173 -9.31 1.71 6.64
CA VAL A 173 -10.45 2.32 7.32
C VAL A 173 -10.02 2.85 8.68
N ALA A 174 -10.54 4.02 9.05
CA ALA A 174 -10.29 4.62 10.35
C ALA A 174 -11.55 5.29 10.89
N LEU A 175 -11.77 5.16 12.20
CA LEU A 175 -12.78 5.93 12.93
C LEU A 175 -12.13 7.24 13.38
N ILE A 176 -12.60 8.35 12.85
CA ILE A 176 -12.06 9.68 13.12
C ILE A 176 -13.02 10.42 14.03
N ARG A 177 -12.50 10.98 15.14
CA ARG A 177 -13.25 11.89 16.02
C ARG A 177 -12.74 13.31 15.85
N VAL A 178 -13.65 14.26 15.61
CA VAL A 178 -13.31 15.68 15.52
C VAL A 178 -13.47 16.34 16.90
N GLU A 179 -12.38 16.93 17.41
CA GLU A 179 -12.36 17.64 18.69
C GLU A 179 -11.89 19.09 18.52
N ASP A 180 -12.64 20.03 19.07
CA ASP A 180 -12.25 21.44 19.10
C ASP A 180 -11.24 21.66 20.25
N ARG A 181 -10.09 22.25 19.93
CA ARG A 181 -9.09 22.63 20.93
C ARG A 181 -9.06 24.16 21.05
N PRO A 182 -9.44 24.74 22.22
CA PRO A 182 -9.36 26.18 22.39
C PRO A 182 -7.90 26.63 22.36
N VAL A 183 -7.60 27.60 21.49
CA VAL A 183 -6.28 28.24 21.43
C VAL A 183 -6.34 29.53 22.24
N THR A 184 -5.63 29.57 23.36
CA THR A 184 -5.43 30.82 24.12
C THR A 184 -4.35 31.63 23.43
N PHE A 185 -4.72 32.73 22.79
CA PHE A 185 -3.74 33.70 22.29
C PHE A 185 -3.19 34.50 23.47
N PRO A 186 -1.86 34.65 23.61
CA PRO A 186 -1.30 35.58 24.57
C PRO A 186 -1.76 37.00 24.18
N THR A 187 -2.42 37.65 25.13
CA THR A 187 -2.85 39.05 25.04
C THR A 187 -1.66 39.99 25.11
#